data_AF-A4I9A9-F1
#
_entry.id   AF-A4I9A9-F1
#
_cell.length_a   1.000
_cell.length_b   1.000
_cell.length_c   1.000
_cell.angle_alpha   90.00
_cell.angle_beta   90.00
_cell.angle_gamma   90.00
#
_symmetry.space_group_name_H-M   'P 1'
#
loop_
_entity.id
_entity.type
_entity.pdbx_description
1 polymer ?
#
loop_
_entity_poly.entity_id
_entity_poly.type
_entity_poly.pdbx_seq_one_letter_code
_entity_poly.pdbx_strand_id
1 'polypeptide(L)'
;MSSANATSSTESGDGDRVQQRQRQQLSAGAGQSPHITKENIDSFNYFQLFGLATPTATSAAASTGGSGGGSDAAIPDIDVAAVRRVYRRLSLRFHPDKDDSEEARHAFEVVHTALETIIDPTKLAAYLKTLVEGSGAGGSRVPGEEARQRQRAHQAHVEAQWAATMLVQRAQERLAKEAAARQAAQEREEATQRLLSELTSSLNTPFQLMEAELVRDWDVDEEMVAIKTKEVTKVLRQLESADGAWASYLMHEGASRKRNREDTAR
;
A
#
# COMPACT_ATOMS: atom_id res chain seq x y z
N MET A 1 -20.05 5.78 40.08
CA MET A 1 -18.94 6.68 39.72
C MET A 1 -19.32 7.38 38.44
N SER A 2 -19.68 8.66 38.56
CA SER A 2 -20.01 9.54 37.45
C SER A 2 -18.74 9.95 36.72
N SER A 3 -18.72 9.88 35.39
CA SER A 3 -17.93 10.75 34.51
C SER A 3 -18.39 10.50 33.07
N ALA A 4 -19.28 11.37 32.61
CA ALA A 4 -19.57 11.56 31.20
C ALA A 4 -18.37 12.26 30.55
N ASN A 5 -17.84 11.72 29.46
CA ASN A 5 -16.98 12.48 28.55
C ASN A 5 -17.68 12.57 27.20
N ALA A 6 -18.31 13.72 27.00
CA ALA A 6 -18.72 14.23 25.72
C ALA A 6 -17.50 14.81 25.01
N THR A 7 -17.23 14.36 23.78
CA THR A 7 -16.41 15.10 22.82
C THR A 7 -17.10 15.02 21.47
N SER A 8 -18.09 15.88 21.31
CA SER A 8 -18.63 16.35 20.04
C SER A 8 -17.93 17.66 19.65
N SER A 9 -17.93 17.97 18.35
CA SER A 9 -17.45 19.22 17.72
C SER A 9 -15.92 19.23 17.47
N THR A 10 -15.39 19.55 16.29
CA THR A 10 -15.68 20.70 15.39
C THR A 10 -15.03 20.37 14.03
N GLU A 11 -15.80 20.04 12.98
CA GLU A 11 -16.25 20.93 11.89
C GLU A 11 -15.25 21.97 11.32
N SER A 12 -14.97 21.80 10.02
CA SER A 12 -14.93 22.84 8.99
C SER A 12 -13.77 23.84 8.97
N GLY A 13 -12.81 23.61 8.05
CA GLY A 13 -11.79 24.59 7.69
C GLY A 13 -10.91 24.18 6.51
N ASP A 14 -11.49 23.83 5.35
CA ASP A 14 -10.70 23.44 4.15
C ASP A 14 -11.20 24.12 2.87
N GLY A 15 -11.54 25.41 2.97
CA GLY A 15 -12.03 26.23 1.85
C GLY A 15 -11.04 27.26 1.29
N ASP A 16 -10.03 27.69 2.06
CA ASP A 16 -9.22 28.88 1.71
C ASP A 16 -7.89 28.57 1.00
N ARG A 17 -7.52 27.29 0.86
CA ARG A 17 -6.19 26.93 0.34
C ARG A 17 -6.08 26.99 -1.19
N VAL A 18 -7.19 27.11 -1.90
CA VAL A 18 -7.21 27.06 -3.38
C VAL A 18 -7.00 28.44 -4.02
N GLN A 19 -7.41 29.54 -3.36
CA GLN A 19 -7.28 30.87 -3.98
C GLN A 19 -5.88 31.49 -3.87
N GLN A 20 -5.06 31.09 -2.89
CA GLN A 20 -3.72 31.68 -2.72
C GLN A 20 -2.68 31.11 -3.69
N ARG A 21 -2.89 29.90 -4.26
CA ARG A 21 -1.96 29.33 -5.25
C ARG A 21 -2.08 29.95 -6.64
N GLN A 22 -3.21 30.56 -6.99
CA GLN A 22 -3.41 31.07 -8.34
C GLN A 22 -2.82 32.49 -8.55
N ARG A 23 -2.53 33.23 -7.47
CA ARG A 23 -1.91 34.56 -7.57
C ARG A 23 -0.38 34.55 -7.70
N GLN A 24 0.30 33.44 -7.40
CA GLN A 24 1.77 33.40 -7.48
C GLN A 24 2.33 33.00 -8.86
N GLN A 25 1.48 32.60 -9.83
CA GLN A 25 1.97 32.12 -11.13
C GLN A 25 1.96 33.16 -12.26
N LEU A 26 1.54 34.41 -12.03
CA LEU A 26 1.42 35.42 -13.10
C LEU A 26 2.46 36.55 -13.09
N SER A 27 3.59 36.43 -12.37
CA SER A 27 4.65 37.46 -12.39
C SER A 27 5.94 37.10 -13.15
N ALA A 28 6.00 35.95 -13.84
CA ALA A 28 7.25 35.45 -14.43
C ALA A 28 7.50 35.85 -15.91
N GLY A 29 6.78 36.83 -16.47
CA GLY A 29 6.67 36.96 -17.94
C GLY A 29 7.27 38.19 -18.63
N ALA A 30 7.78 39.21 -17.94
CA ALA A 30 8.12 40.48 -18.60
C ALA A 30 9.48 41.05 -18.19
N GLY A 31 10.48 40.89 -19.07
CA GLY A 31 11.61 41.81 -19.15
C GLY A 31 12.84 41.54 -18.28
N GLN A 32 12.92 40.42 -17.55
CA GLN A 32 14.16 40.08 -16.84
C GLN A 32 15.22 39.64 -17.87
N SER A 33 16.22 40.49 -18.09
CA SER A 33 17.43 40.10 -18.84
C SER A 33 17.92 38.76 -18.28
N PRO A 34 18.24 37.78 -19.15
CA PRO A 34 18.55 36.43 -18.72
C PRO A 34 19.63 36.45 -17.63
N HIS A 35 19.33 35.86 -16.48
CA HIS A 35 20.24 35.88 -15.35
C HIS A 35 21.44 34.97 -15.65
N ILE A 36 22.58 35.59 -16.02
CA ILE A 36 23.83 34.87 -16.27
C ILE A 36 24.37 34.34 -14.93
N THR A 37 24.41 33.02 -14.81
CA THR A 37 24.97 32.27 -13.68
C THR A 37 26.12 31.39 -14.17
N LYS A 38 26.95 30.90 -13.25
CA LYS A 38 28.08 30.01 -13.55
C LYS A 38 27.65 28.70 -14.24
N GLU A 39 26.50 28.16 -13.86
CA GLU A 39 25.93 26.94 -14.45
C GLU A 39 25.32 27.14 -15.84
N ASN A 40 24.95 28.38 -16.17
CA ASN A 40 24.22 28.68 -17.40
C ASN A 40 25.07 29.41 -18.45
N ILE A 41 26.35 29.66 -18.17
CA ILE A 41 27.18 30.52 -19.03
C ILE A 41 27.39 29.94 -20.43
N ASP A 42 27.45 28.62 -20.52
CA ASP A 42 27.67 27.89 -21.78
C ASP A 42 26.44 27.86 -22.69
N SER A 43 25.26 28.19 -22.17
CA SER A 43 24.04 28.26 -22.98
C SER A 43 23.94 29.56 -23.78
N PHE A 44 24.74 30.56 -23.42
CA PHE A 44 24.72 31.87 -24.07
C PHE A 44 25.76 31.98 -25.17
N ASN A 45 25.34 32.58 -26.29
CA ASN A 45 26.28 33.04 -27.30
C ASN A 45 27.11 34.22 -26.77
N TYR A 46 28.34 34.41 -27.27
CA TYR A 46 29.18 35.57 -26.94
C TYR A 46 28.43 36.90 -27.11
N PHE A 47 27.63 37.08 -28.16
CA PHE A 47 26.81 38.28 -28.33
C PHE A 47 25.79 38.46 -27.19
N GLN A 48 25.15 37.37 -26.75
CA GLN A 48 24.16 37.41 -25.67
C GLN A 48 24.79 37.72 -24.31
N LEU A 49 26.01 37.23 -24.05
CA LEU A 49 26.76 37.55 -22.83
C LEU A 49 27.01 39.06 -22.68
N PHE A 50 27.26 39.75 -23.79
CA PHE A 50 27.49 41.20 -23.81
C PHE A 50 26.23 42.03 -24.08
N GLY A 51 25.07 41.40 -24.24
CA GLY A 51 23.82 42.09 -24.58
C GLY A 51 23.83 42.73 -25.96
N LEU A 52 24.64 42.21 -26.88
CA LEU A 52 24.70 42.62 -28.27
C LEU A 52 23.63 41.86 -29.08
N ALA A 53 23.11 42.51 -30.12
CA ALA A 53 22.23 41.84 -31.07
C ALA A 53 23.03 40.75 -31.81
N THR A 54 22.56 39.50 -31.79
CA THR A 54 23.13 38.47 -32.66
C THR A 54 22.83 38.85 -34.10
N PRO A 55 23.83 38.91 -35.00
CA PRO A 55 23.60 39.02 -36.44
C PRO A 55 23.01 37.69 -36.93
N THR A 56 21.76 37.45 -36.57
CA THR A 56 20.96 36.35 -37.07
C THR A 56 20.51 36.76 -38.46
N ALA A 57 20.50 35.84 -39.43
CA ALA A 57 20.21 36.13 -40.84
C ALA A 57 18.96 36.99 -41.08
N THR A 58 18.01 37.02 -40.15
CA THR A 58 16.82 37.88 -40.17
C THR A 58 17.15 39.39 -40.19
N SER A 59 18.21 39.84 -39.52
CA SER A 59 18.61 41.25 -39.54
C SER A 59 19.23 41.67 -40.88
N ALA A 60 19.81 40.73 -41.64
CA ALA A 60 20.29 41.00 -42.98
C ALA A 60 19.14 41.28 -43.98
N ALA A 61 17.94 40.75 -43.72
CA ALA A 61 16.76 41.01 -44.55
C ALA A 61 16.20 42.42 -44.34
N ALA A 62 16.28 42.97 -43.13
CA ALA A 62 15.71 44.29 -42.82
C ALA A 62 16.48 45.46 -43.44
N SER A 63 17.76 45.27 -43.78
CA SER A 63 18.58 46.27 -44.48
C SER A 63 18.75 45.94 -45.97
N THR A 64 17.67 45.52 -46.66
CA THR A 64 17.69 45.33 -48.12
C THR A 64 17.09 46.55 -48.81
N GLY A 65 17.81 47.66 -48.68
CA GLY A 65 17.62 48.90 -49.45
C GLY A 65 18.99 49.40 -49.90
N GLY A 66 19.79 48.55 -50.54
CA GLY A 66 21.14 48.85 -50.94
C GLY A 66 21.70 47.75 -51.83
N SER A 67 21.74 48.01 -53.12
CA SER A 67 22.25 47.12 -54.16
C SER A 67 23.77 47.23 -54.24
N GLY A 68 24.50 46.12 -54.11
CA GLY A 68 25.96 46.07 -54.32
C GLY A 68 26.62 44.90 -53.59
N GLY A 69 27.10 43.90 -54.34
CA GLY A 69 27.61 42.63 -53.83
C GLY A 69 28.96 42.68 -53.11
N GLY A 70 29.19 41.64 -52.32
CA GLY A 70 30.43 41.38 -51.60
C GLY A 70 30.12 40.76 -50.24
N SER A 71 30.27 39.44 -50.15
CA SER A 71 30.06 38.64 -48.95
C SER A 71 31.13 38.93 -47.89
N ASP A 72 31.01 40.06 -47.20
CA ASP A 72 31.59 40.23 -45.88
C ASP A 72 30.41 40.23 -44.91
N ALA A 73 30.35 39.21 -44.05
CA ALA A 73 29.42 39.17 -42.93
C ALA A 73 29.58 40.51 -42.20
N ALA A 74 28.63 41.42 -42.40
CA ALA A 74 28.72 42.80 -41.95
C ALA A 74 29.11 42.81 -40.48
N ILE A 75 30.36 43.17 -40.19
CA ILE A 75 30.88 43.27 -38.83
C ILE A 75 29.97 44.29 -38.15
N PRO A 76 29.16 43.90 -37.16
CA PRO A 76 28.29 44.85 -36.49
C PRO A 76 29.16 45.93 -35.85
N ASP A 77 28.72 47.18 -35.90
CA ASP A 77 29.39 48.28 -35.19
C ASP A 77 29.29 48.00 -33.69
N ILE A 78 30.37 47.47 -33.11
CA ILE A 78 30.43 47.03 -31.73
C ILE A 78 30.92 48.20 -30.88
N ASP A 79 30.08 48.67 -29.96
CA ASP A 79 30.53 49.59 -28.91
C ASP A 79 31.47 48.86 -27.94
N VAL A 80 32.76 48.92 -28.24
CA VAL A 80 33.84 48.33 -27.44
C VAL A 80 33.79 48.83 -25.98
N ALA A 81 33.31 50.06 -25.73
CA ALA A 81 33.18 50.57 -24.38
C ALA A 81 32.07 49.87 -23.61
N ALA A 82 30.92 49.60 -24.24
CA ALA A 82 29.84 48.81 -23.64
C ALA A 82 30.28 47.38 -23.32
N VAL A 83 30.97 46.72 -24.26
CA VAL A 83 31.50 45.36 -24.09
C VAL A 83 32.48 45.31 -22.91
N ARG A 84 33.42 46.27 -22.81
CA ARG A 84 34.36 46.36 -21.67
C ARG A 84 33.67 46.61 -20.33
N ARG A 85 32.56 47.37 -20.31
CA ARG A 85 31.78 47.60 -19.08
C ARG A 85 31.09 46.32 -18.61
N VAL A 86 30.50 45.55 -19.52
CA VAL A 86 29.86 44.28 -19.19
C VAL A 86 30.90 43.24 -18.79
N TYR A 87 32.03 43.16 -19.51
CA TYR A 87 33.17 42.34 -19.10
C TYR A 87 33.58 42.63 -17.66
N ARG A 88 33.83 43.90 -17.31
CA ARG A 88 34.18 44.29 -15.94
C ARG A 88 33.15 43.83 -14.91
N ARG A 89 31.86 43.91 -15.22
CA ARG A 89 30.78 43.43 -14.33
C ARG A 89 30.80 41.90 -14.16
N LEU A 90 30.96 41.16 -15.25
CA LEU A 90 30.99 39.70 -15.24
C LEU A 90 32.27 39.17 -14.59
N SER A 91 33.42 39.75 -14.91
CA SER A 91 34.71 39.47 -14.27
C SER A 91 34.67 39.70 -12.76
N LEU A 92 34.01 40.76 -12.27
CA LEU A 92 33.86 40.99 -10.83
C LEU A 92 32.95 39.98 -10.13
N ARG A 93 32.11 39.26 -10.88
CA ARG A 93 31.17 38.26 -10.37
C ARG A 93 31.75 36.85 -10.39
N PHE A 94 32.55 36.53 -11.41
CA PHE A 94 33.18 35.22 -11.59
C PHE A 94 34.70 35.25 -11.33
N HIS A 95 35.21 36.26 -10.63
CA HIS A 95 36.65 36.35 -10.35
C HIS A 95 37.07 35.20 -9.42
N PRO A 96 38.17 34.49 -9.71
CA PRO A 96 38.64 33.37 -8.88
C PRO A 96 38.94 33.79 -7.43
N ASP A 97 39.30 35.06 -7.23
CA ASP A 97 39.54 35.63 -5.88
C ASP A 97 38.28 35.64 -4.98
N LYS A 98 37.07 35.71 -5.57
CA LYS A 98 35.81 35.73 -4.80
C LYS A 98 35.14 34.36 -4.73
N ASP A 99 35.29 33.58 -5.79
CA ASP A 99 34.71 32.25 -5.90
C ASP A 99 35.76 31.35 -6.57
N ASP A 100 36.43 30.54 -5.75
CA ASP A 100 37.51 29.64 -6.21
C ASP A 100 36.96 28.31 -6.76
N SER A 101 35.65 28.22 -7.01
CA SER A 101 35.06 27.06 -7.65
C SER A 101 35.53 26.90 -9.10
N GLU A 102 35.70 25.65 -9.54
CA GLU A 102 36.08 25.33 -10.91
C GLU A 102 35.09 25.91 -11.93
N GLU A 103 33.80 25.94 -11.57
CA GLU A 103 32.73 26.56 -12.36
C GLU A 103 32.93 28.07 -12.55
N ALA A 104 33.39 28.79 -11.52
CA ALA A 104 33.64 30.22 -11.60
C ALA A 104 34.87 30.52 -12.48
N ARG A 105 35.93 29.72 -12.35
CA ARG A 105 37.12 29.80 -13.22
C ARG A 105 36.76 29.58 -14.68
N HIS A 106 35.97 28.53 -14.97
CA HIS A 106 35.47 28.25 -16.30
C HIS A 106 34.62 29.41 -16.84
N ALA A 107 33.69 29.93 -16.04
CA ALA A 107 32.88 31.08 -16.42
C ALA A 107 33.71 32.32 -16.74
N PHE A 108 34.77 32.59 -15.97
CA PHE A 108 35.69 33.69 -16.23
C PHE A 108 36.43 33.53 -17.56
N GLU A 109 36.93 32.32 -17.84
CA GLU A 109 37.61 32.00 -19.10
C GLU A 109 36.69 32.13 -20.32
N VAL A 110 35.43 31.68 -20.21
CA VAL A 110 34.43 31.84 -21.27
C VAL A 110 34.18 33.32 -21.55
N VAL A 111 33.99 34.13 -20.51
CA VAL A 111 33.76 35.58 -20.64
C VAL A 111 34.99 36.29 -21.23
N HIS A 112 36.19 35.89 -20.84
CA HIS A 112 37.44 36.43 -21.37
C HIS A 112 37.62 36.08 -22.86
N THR A 113 37.39 34.82 -23.22
CA THR A 113 37.43 34.35 -24.61
C THR A 113 36.38 35.07 -25.47
N ALA A 114 35.17 35.25 -24.94
CA ALA A 114 34.11 35.99 -25.60
C ALA A 114 34.51 37.47 -25.83
N LEU A 115 35.18 38.11 -24.87
CA LEU A 115 35.70 39.47 -25.03
C LEU A 115 36.74 39.54 -26.16
N GLU A 116 37.74 38.66 -26.14
CA GLU A 116 38.80 38.66 -27.14
C GLU A 116 38.27 38.42 -28.55
N THR A 117 37.32 37.49 -28.68
CA THR A 117 36.71 37.16 -29.98
C THR A 117 35.86 38.30 -30.52
N ILE A 118 35.23 39.11 -29.66
CA ILE A 118 34.41 40.25 -30.07
C ILE A 118 35.24 41.49 -30.40
N ILE A 119 36.34 41.72 -29.67
CA ILE A 119 37.22 42.88 -29.92
C ILE A 119 38.06 42.70 -31.19
N ASP A 120 38.52 41.47 -31.45
CA ASP A 120 39.32 41.18 -32.64
C ASP A 120 38.41 40.87 -33.85
N PRO A 121 38.39 41.73 -34.88
CA PRO A 121 37.50 41.55 -36.04
C PRO A 121 37.79 40.25 -36.79
N THR A 122 39.02 39.74 -36.75
CA THR A 122 39.39 38.48 -37.41
C THR A 122 38.79 37.27 -36.70
N LYS A 123 38.89 37.23 -35.36
CA LYS A 123 38.25 36.20 -34.53
C LYS A 123 36.72 36.30 -34.62
N LEU A 124 36.18 37.51 -34.65
CA LEU A 124 34.75 37.74 -34.80
C LEU A 124 34.23 37.19 -36.13
N ALA A 125 34.91 37.47 -37.24
CA ALA A 125 34.52 36.94 -38.55
C ALA A 125 34.53 35.40 -38.58
N ALA A 126 35.55 34.77 -37.98
CA ALA A 126 35.62 33.32 -37.85
C ALA A 126 34.47 32.76 -36.99
N TYR A 127 34.17 33.41 -35.86
CA TYR A 127 33.06 33.02 -34.99
C TYR A 127 31.69 33.20 -35.65
N LEU A 128 31.50 34.27 -36.41
CA LEU A 128 30.28 34.48 -37.19
C LEU A 128 30.11 33.41 -38.26
N LYS A 129 31.19 33.00 -38.91
CA LYS A 129 31.17 31.90 -39.88
C LYS A 129 30.73 30.59 -39.23
N THR A 130 31.27 30.23 -38.07
CA THR A 130 30.86 29.01 -37.36
C THR A 130 29.40 29.09 -36.88
N LEU A 131 28.94 30.28 -36.48
CA LEU A 131 27.55 30.49 -36.07
C LEU A 131 26.56 30.31 -37.24
N VAL A 132 26.91 30.81 -38.42
CA VAL A 132 26.11 30.65 -39.64
C VAL A 132 26.13 29.21 -40.14
N GLU A 133 27.29 28.56 -40.16
CA GLU A 133 27.43 27.16 -40.59
C GLU A 133 26.71 26.19 -39.65
N GLY A 134 26.86 26.37 -38.33
CA GLY A 134 26.20 25.54 -37.32
C GLY A 134 24.67 25.69 -37.31
N SER A 135 24.15 26.85 -37.74
CA SER A 135 22.71 27.07 -37.85
C SER A 135 22.09 26.47 -39.13
N GLY A 136 22.88 26.21 -40.17
CA GLY A 136 22.39 25.83 -41.50
C GLY A 136 22.33 24.33 -41.80
N ALA A 137 23.20 23.51 -41.19
CA ALA A 137 23.40 22.12 -41.59
C ALA A 137 23.01 21.12 -40.48
N GLY A 138 21.71 21.00 -40.20
CA GLY A 138 21.22 19.97 -39.28
C GLY A 138 19.84 20.31 -38.74
N GLY A 139 18.80 19.92 -39.46
CA GLY A 139 17.41 20.18 -39.07
C GLY A 139 17.14 19.75 -37.63
N SER A 140 16.86 20.75 -36.77
CA SER A 140 16.01 20.72 -35.59
C SER A 140 15.96 19.42 -34.75
N ARG A 141 17.05 18.66 -34.65
CA ARG A 141 17.27 17.75 -33.52
C ARG A 141 17.80 18.65 -32.43
N VAL A 142 16.88 19.38 -31.80
CA VAL A 142 17.18 20.37 -30.76
C VAL A 142 18.11 19.66 -29.77
N PRO A 143 19.37 20.12 -29.56
CA PRO A 143 20.27 19.45 -28.62
C PRO A 143 19.67 19.34 -27.20
N GLY A 144 18.65 20.15 -26.89
CA GLY A 144 17.81 20.01 -25.69
C GLY A 144 16.80 18.85 -25.70
N GLU A 145 16.36 18.31 -26.83
CA GLU A 145 15.42 17.17 -26.85
C GLU A 145 16.06 15.89 -26.33
N GLU A 146 17.30 15.60 -26.70
CA GLU A 146 17.98 14.40 -26.22
C GLU A 146 18.27 14.50 -24.71
N ALA A 147 18.67 15.69 -24.23
CA ALA A 147 18.81 15.98 -22.81
C ALA A 147 17.48 15.79 -22.06
N ARG A 148 16.38 16.33 -22.60
CA ARG A 148 15.03 16.13 -22.03
C ARG A 148 14.61 14.66 -22.06
N GLN A 149 14.93 13.94 -23.12
CA GLN A 149 14.59 12.51 -23.24
C GLN A 149 15.37 11.68 -22.21
N ARG A 150 16.66 11.95 -22.02
CA ARG A 150 17.47 11.30 -20.98
C ARG A 150 16.95 11.64 -19.59
N GLN A 151 16.60 12.90 -19.34
CA GLN A 151 16.02 13.33 -18.07
C GLN A 151 14.69 12.61 -17.79
N ARG A 152 13.80 12.50 -18.79
CA ARG A 152 12.55 11.73 -18.67
C ARG A 152 12.80 10.25 -18.42
N ALA A 153 13.75 9.63 -19.12
CA ALA A 153 14.10 8.23 -18.91
C ALA A 153 14.66 7.99 -17.50
N HIS A 154 15.49 8.90 -17.00
CA HIS A 154 16.01 8.84 -15.64
C HIS A 154 14.89 9.00 -14.60
N GLN A 155 14.01 9.98 -14.77
CA GLN A 155 12.83 10.16 -13.90
C GLN A 155 11.94 8.93 -13.91
N ALA A 156 11.61 8.39 -15.08
CA ALA A 156 10.82 7.17 -15.21
C ALA A 156 11.48 5.97 -14.51
N HIS A 157 12.82 5.87 -14.53
CA HIS A 157 13.53 4.81 -13.81
C HIS A 157 13.44 4.97 -12.29
N VAL A 158 13.63 6.18 -11.78
CA VAL A 158 13.49 6.50 -10.35
C VAL A 158 12.05 6.23 -9.87
N GLU A 159 11.06 6.67 -10.65
CA GLU A 159 9.65 6.42 -10.36
C GLU A 159 9.32 4.92 -10.40
N ALA A 160 9.86 4.16 -11.35
CA ALA A 160 9.67 2.71 -11.42
C ALA A 160 10.27 1.98 -10.22
N GLN A 161 11.46 2.39 -9.76
CA GLN A 161 12.06 1.85 -8.55
C GLN A 161 11.21 2.14 -7.31
N TRP A 162 10.70 3.36 -7.18
CA TRP A 162 9.82 3.74 -6.07
C TRP A 162 8.47 3.00 -6.13
N ALA A 163 7.88 2.83 -7.31
CA ALA A 163 6.67 2.02 -7.47
C ALA A 163 6.89 0.56 -7.07
N ALA A 164 8.06 -0.01 -7.42
CA ALA A 164 8.42 -1.37 -7.03
C ALA A 164 8.55 -1.52 -5.51
N THR A 165 9.20 -0.58 -4.83
CA THR A 165 9.33 -0.64 -3.35
C THR A 165 7.97 -0.51 -2.66
N MET A 166 7.09 0.37 -3.16
CA MET A 166 5.72 0.52 -2.64
C MET A 166 4.89 -0.75 -2.82
N LEU A 167 5.03 -1.46 -3.94
CA LEU A 167 4.32 -2.72 -4.18
C LEU A 167 4.77 -3.84 -3.23
N VAL A 168 6.08 -3.93 -2.97
CA VAL A 168 6.64 -4.89 -2.00
C VAL A 168 6.11 -4.60 -0.59
N GLN A 169 6.11 -3.34 -0.17
CA GLN A 169 5.57 -2.93 1.13
C GLN A 169 4.09 -3.31 1.26
N ARG A 170 3.27 -3.02 0.25
CA ARG A 170 1.85 -3.36 0.26
C ARG A 170 1.60 -4.87 0.27
N ALA A 171 2.43 -5.66 -0.40
CA ALA A 171 2.36 -7.11 -0.36
C ALA A 171 2.69 -7.65 1.05
N GLN A 172 3.71 -7.11 1.71
CA GLN A 172 4.05 -7.46 3.09
C GLN A 172 2.92 -7.09 4.07
N GLU A 173 2.35 -5.90 3.95
CA GLU A 173 1.20 -5.48 4.76
C GLU A 173 -0.01 -6.40 4.56
N ARG A 174 -0.28 -6.82 3.32
CA ARG A 174 -1.37 -7.77 3.04
C ARG A 174 -1.12 -9.12 3.70
N LEU A 175 0.10 -9.65 3.62
CA LEU A 175 0.46 -10.92 4.28
C LEU A 175 0.35 -10.81 5.80
N ALA A 176 0.83 -9.71 6.39
CA ALA A 176 0.70 -9.45 7.83
C ALA A 176 -0.77 -9.34 8.26
N LYS A 177 -1.59 -8.62 7.49
CA LYS A 177 -3.02 -8.47 7.75
C LYS A 177 -3.77 -9.80 7.62
N GLU A 178 -3.42 -10.63 6.64
CA GLU A 178 -4.01 -11.95 6.45
C GLU A 178 -3.62 -12.90 7.60
N ALA A 179 -2.36 -12.87 8.04
CA ALA A 179 -1.90 -13.63 9.20
C ALA A 179 -2.63 -13.20 10.48
N ALA A 180 -2.75 -11.89 10.72
CA ALA A 180 -3.49 -11.35 11.86
C ALA A 180 -4.99 -11.72 11.80
N ALA A 181 -5.61 -11.68 10.62
CA ALA A 181 -6.99 -12.09 10.43
C ALA A 181 -7.20 -13.59 10.70
N ARG A 182 -6.24 -14.45 10.32
CA ARG A 182 -6.28 -15.88 10.63
C ARG A 182 -6.18 -16.14 12.13
N GLN A 183 -5.27 -15.47 12.82
CA GLN A 183 -5.13 -15.59 14.27
C GLN A 183 -6.40 -15.13 15.00
N ALA A 184 -6.94 -13.97 14.61
CA ALA A 184 -8.20 -13.47 15.17
C ALA A 184 -9.38 -14.42 14.89
N ALA A 185 -9.42 -15.08 13.74
CA ALA A 185 -10.44 -16.09 13.43
C ALA A 185 -10.29 -17.33 14.33
N GLN A 186 -9.07 -17.85 14.51
CA GLN A 186 -8.78 -18.97 15.39
C GLN A 186 -9.15 -18.66 16.85
N GLU A 187 -8.75 -17.50 17.35
CA GLU A 187 -9.10 -17.05 18.70
C GLU A 187 -10.62 -16.94 18.89
N ARG A 188 -11.34 -16.47 17.87
CA ARG A 188 -12.80 -16.40 17.90
C ARG A 188 -13.42 -17.79 17.90
N GLU A 189 -12.93 -18.71 17.07
CA GLU A 189 -13.38 -20.10 17.05
C GLU A 189 -13.14 -20.78 18.41
N GLU A 190 -11.94 -20.65 18.97
CA GLU A 190 -11.62 -21.16 20.31
C GLU A 190 -12.52 -20.56 21.39
N ALA A 191 -12.76 -19.25 21.35
CA ALA A 191 -13.67 -18.60 22.30
C ALA A 191 -15.09 -19.15 22.19
N THR A 192 -15.60 -19.37 20.97
CA THR A 192 -16.93 -19.99 20.79
C THR A 192 -16.97 -21.44 21.23
N GLN A 193 -15.90 -22.21 21.02
CA GLN A 193 -15.80 -23.60 21.49
C GLN A 193 -15.75 -23.68 23.01
N ARG A 194 -15.02 -22.76 23.67
CA ARG A 194 -15.02 -22.63 25.14
C ARG A 194 -16.42 -22.32 25.67
N LEU A 195 -17.12 -21.36 25.05
CA LEU A 195 -18.50 -21.05 25.45
C LEU A 195 -19.45 -22.24 25.23
N LEU A 196 -19.31 -22.97 24.12
CA LEU A 196 -20.11 -24.17 23.86
C LEU A 196 -19.82 -25.29 24.87
N SER A 197 -18.56 -25.50 25.24
CA SER A 197 -18.20 -26.52 26.22
C SER A 197 -18.65 -26.15 27.63
N GLU A 198 -18.58 -24.86 28.01
CA GLU A 198 -19.15 -24.33 29.25
C GLU A 198 -20.67 -24.52 29.30
N LEU A 199 -21.39 -24.17 28.23
CA LEU A 199 -22.84 -24.39 28.16
C LEU A 199 -23.18 -25.89 28.22
N THR A 200 -22.48 -26.72 27.45
CA THR A 200 -22.74 -28.16 27.40
C THR A 200 -22.45 -28.84 28.75
N SER A 201 -21.35 -28.47 29.40
CA SER A 201 -21.01 -28.99 30.74
C SER A 201 -21.98 -28.51 31.82
N SER A 202 -22.46 -27.27 31.73
CA SER A 202 -23.48 -26.75 32.66
C SER A 202 -24.85 -27.44 32.50
N LEU A 203 -25.20 -27.89 31.30
CA LEU A 203 -26.45 -28.61 31.02
C LEU A 203 -26.35 -30.09 31.37
N ASN A 204 -25.24 -30.74 31.06
CA ASN A 204 -25.11 -32.18 31.25
C ASN A 204 -25.03 -32.56 32.74
N THR A 205 -24.51 -31.69 33.61
CA THR A 205 -24.37 -31.98 35.04
C THR A 205 -25.70 -32.17 35.79
N PRO A 206 -26.72 -31.31 35.70
CA PRO A 206 -27.99 -31.54 36.37
C PRO A 206 -28.76 -32.73 35.78
N PHE A 207 -28.72 -32.93 34.46
CA PHE A 207 -29.36 -34.10 33.84
C PHE A 207 -28.68 -35.41 34.25
N GLN A 208 -27.34 -35.46 34.32
CA GLN A 208 -26.62 -36.63 34.82
C GLN A 208 -26.91 -36.90 36.30
N LEU A 209 -27.02 -35.87 37.13
CA LEU A 209 -27.39 -36.04 38.53
C LEU A 209 -28.81 -36.58 38.67
N MET A 210 -29.75 -36.06 37.89
CA MET A 210 -31.14 -36.52 37.89
C MET A 210 -31.26 -37.94 37.31
N GLU A 211 -30.54 -38.26 36.24
CA GLU A 211 -30.46 -39.62 35.70
C GLU A 211 -29.84 -40.58 36.71
N ALA A 212 -28.76 -40.17 37.40
CA ALA A 212 -28.17 -40.98 38.45
C ALA A 212 -29.12 -41.21 39.63
N GLU A 213 -29.91 -40.21 40.00
CA GLU A 213 -30.95 -40.33 41.04
C GLU A 213 -32.09 -41.25 40.59
N LEU A 214 -32.61 -41.06 39.36
CA LEU A 214 -33.65 -41.91 38.78
C LEU A 214 -33.19 -43.35 38.61
N VAL A 215 -31.97 -43.60 38.14
CA VAL A 215 -31.40 -44.95 38.05
C VAL A 215 -31.22 -45.55 39.43
N ARG A 216 -30.85 -44.76 40.45
CA ARG A 216 -30.82 -45.23 41.85
C ARG A 216 -32.19 -45.64 42.37
N ASP A 217 -33.24 -44.91 42.00
CA ASP A 217 -34.62 -45.21 42.38
C ASP A 217 -35.22 -46.37 41.55
N TRP A 218 -34.71 -46.56 40.32
CA TRP A 218 -35.10 -47.64 39.39
C TRP A 218 -34.27 -48.91 39.53
N ASP A 219 -33.13 -48.88 40.22
CA ASP A 219 -32.57 -50.05 40.90
C ASP A 219 -33.58 -50.44 41.99
N VAL A 220 -34.73 -50.93 41.53
CA VAL A 220 -35.75 -51.66 42.27
C VAL A 220 -34.97 -52.58 43.16
N ASP A 221 -34.97 -52.28 44.48
CA ASP A 221 -34.03 -52.87 45.43
C ASP A 221 -33.76 -54.30 45.04
N GLU A 222 -32.52 -54.62 44.67
CA GLU A 222 -32.14 -55.98 44.32
C GLU A 222 -32.61 -56.95 45.43
N GLU A 223 -32.64 -56.45 46.67
CA GLU A 223 -33.28 -57.06 47.83
C GLU A 223 -34.80 -57.25 47.70
N MET A 224 -35.58 -56.26 47.26
CA MET A 224 -37.02 -56.41 47.02
C MET A 224 -37.32 -57.42 45.91
N VAL A 225 -36.53 -57.42 44.81
CA VAL A 225 -36.64 -58.46 43.77
C VAL A 225 -36.29 -59.83 44.36
N ALA A 226 -35.24 -59.92 45.16
CA ALA A 226 -34.85 -61.15 45.85
C ALA A 226 -35.92 -61.63 46.86
N ILE A 227 -36.60 -60.72 47.55
CA ILE A 227 -37.70 -61.05 48.47
C ILE A 227 -38.89 -61.58 47.68
N LYS A 228 -39.33 -60.88 46.63
CA LYS A 228 -40.46 -61.33 45.81
C LYS A 228 -40.18 -62.65 45.11
N THR A 229 -38.95 -62.89 44.65
CA THR A 229 -38.58 -64.20 44.08
C THR A 229 -38.58 -65.32 45.12
N LYS A 230 -38.15 -65.06 46.36
CA LYS A 230 -38.30 -66.01 47.48
C LYS A 230 -39.77 -66.29 47.83
N GLU A 231 -40.64 -65.29 47.79
CA GLU A 231 -42.07 -65.48 48.01
C GLU A 231 -42.71 -66.30 46.88
N VAL A 232 -42.40 -66.00 45.62
CA VAL A 232 -42.88 -66.76 44.46
C VAL A 232 -42.44 -68.22 44.53
N THR A 233 -41.16 -68.47 44.84
CA THR A 233 -40.65 -69.85 44.98
C THR A 233 -41.29 -70.60 46.15
N LYS A 234 -41.63 -69.91 47.25
CA LYS A 234 -42.39 -70.50 48.36
C LYS A 234 -43.80 -70.90 47.93
N VAL A 235 -44.50 -70.04 47.17
CA VAL A 235 -45.85 -70.33 46.66
C VAL A 235 -45.82 -71.49 45.68
N LEU A 236 -44.84 -71.55 44.77
CA LEU A 236 -44.66 -72.68 43.86
C LEU A 236 -44.45 -74.00 44.62
N ARG A 237 -43.60 -74.02 45.65
CA ARG A 237 -43.40 -75.22 46.49
C ARG A 237 -44.68 -75.64 47.23
N GLN A 238 -45.47 -74.67 47.69
CA GLN A 238 -46.76 -74.94 48.33
C GLN A 238 -47.76 -75.53 47.32
N LEU A 239 -47.78 -75.03 46.08
CA LEU A 239 -48.60 -75.58 45.00
C LEU A 239 -48.17 -77.00 44.63
N GLU A 240 -46.87 -77.28 44.51
CA GLU A 240 -46.36 -78.64 44.27
C GLU A 240 -46.78 -79.61 45.39
N SER A 241 -46.74 -79.14 46.64
CA SER A 241 -47.18 -79.93 47.80
C SER A 241 -48.70 -80.15 47.79
N ALA A 242 -49.46 -79.13 47.39
CA ALA A 242 -50.91 -79.23 47.26
C ALA A 242 -51.31 -80.16 46.11
N ASP A 243 -50.66 -80.09 44.95
CA ASP A 243 -50.88 -81.00 43.81
C ASP A 243 -50.60 -82.45 44.20
N GLY A 244 -49.58 -82.70 45.03
CA GLY A 244 -49.35 -84.03 45.61
C GLY A 244 -50.47 -84.49 46.56
N ALA A 245 -51.04 -83.57 47.35
CA ALA A 245 -52.17 -83.87 48.24
C ALA A 245 -53.46 -84.15 47.45
N TRP A 246 -53.73 -83.39 46.39
CA TRP A 246 -54.85 -83.66 45.48
C TRP A 246 -54.67 -85.00 44.76
N ALA A 247 -53.45 -85.34 44.33
CA ALA A 247 -53.16 -86.64 43.73
C ALA A 247 -53.38 -87.81 44.70
N SER A 248 -53.01 -87.66 45.98
CA SER A 248 -53.28 -88.67 47.02
C SER A 248 -54.78 -88.82 47.32
N TYR A 249 -55.51 -87.71 47.41
CA TYR A 249 -56.96 -87.75 47.60
C TYR A 249 -57.67 -88.47 46.45
N LEU A 250 -57.25 -88.21 45.21
CA LEU A 250 -57.79 -88.87 44.01
C LEU A 250 -57.51 -90.38 43.97
N MET A 251 -56.36 -90.83 44.49
CA MET A 251 -56.00 -92.26 44.57
C MET A 251 -56.80 -93.02 45.65
N HIS A 252 -57.11 -92.38 46.79
CA HIS A 252 -57.83 -93.07 47.87
C HIS A 252 -59.33 -93.18 47.65
N GLU A 253 -59.96 -92.25 46.94
CA GLU A 253 -61.41 -92.32 46.65
C GLU A 253 -61.77 -93.51 45.73
N GLY A 254 -60.84 -93.97 44.89
CA GLY A 254 -61.01 -95.15 44.05
C GLY A 254 -60.98 -96.48 44.82
N ALA A 255 -60.30 -96.56 45.96
CA ALA A 255 -60.08 -97.82 46.66
C ALA A 255 -61.24 -98.24 47.57
N SER A 256 -62.09 -97.29 48.01
CA SER A 256 -63.14 -97.59 49.01
C SER A 256 -64.48 -98.06 48.44
N ARG A 257 -64.65 -98.08 47.10
CA ARG A 257 -65.92 -98.51 46.47
C ARG A 257 -66.07 -100.02 46.25
N LYS A 258 -65.08 -100.85 46.60
CA LYS A 258 -65.11 -102.29 46.25
C LYS A 258 -65.63 -103.25 47.33
N ARG A 259 -66.14 -102.77 48.48
CA ARG A 259 -66.57 -103.66 49.59
C ARG A 259 -68.05 -103.61 50.01
N ASN A 260 -68.93 -102.94 49.26
CA ASN A 260 -70.37 -102.93 49.55
C ASN A 260 -71.25 -103.65 48.50
N ARG A 261 -70.73 -104.68 47.81
CA ARG A 261 -71.54 -105.45 46.83
C ARG A 261 -71.94 -106.86 47.27
N GLU A 262 -71.75 -107.23 48.53
CA GLU A 262 -72.16 -108.55 49.04
C GLU A 262 -72.86 -108.36 50.38
N ASP A 263 -74.07 -107.81 50.37
CA ASP A 263 -75.06 -107.97 51.44
C ASP A 263 -76.43 -107.45 50.98
N THR A 264 -76.98 -108.06 49.93
CA THR A 264 -78.43 -108.08 49.69
C THR A 264 -78.81 -109.49 49.24
N ALA A 265 -78.75 -110.42 50.19
CA ALA A 265 -79.32 -111.76 50.08
C ALA A 265 -80.58 -111.81 50.94
N ARG A 266 -81.74 -111.73 50.29
CA ARG A 266 -83.03 -112.35 50.65
C ARG A 266 -84.05 -112.04 49.56
#